data_AF-A0A7G5MZK0-F1
#
_entry.id   AF-A0A7G5MZK0-F1
#
_cell.length_a   1.000
_cell.length_b   1.000
_cell.length_c   1.000
_cell.angle_alpha   90.00
_cell.angle_beta   90.00
_cell.angle_gamma   90.00
#
_symmetry.space_group_name_H-M   'P 1'
#
loop_
_entity.id
_entity.type
_entity.pdbx_description
1 polymer ?
#
loop_
_entity_poly.entity_id
_entity_poly.type
_entity_poly.pdbx_seq_one_letter_code
_entity_poly.pdbx_strand_id
1 'polypeptide(L)'
;MNDTRYFTKQLLIEYNNAAIREKRNRAIKEEVLESLQDGQVFPITFDMYHSKREMRVMISLFEIGTAFLDMTKERYYMLPIAKWNKKTQTYIFEDEEEVRKKFPYKNREWTEKVVKKPYRKQGKFRKEIFKAYNGTCAVCGIKEPKILRAAHIIPVAEGGSDEIQNGLCLCTNHEIAFDKGLLKIKADGTIESQSEEFKGIYDNILYPKNKEWYPSSKYLKIKYENSFKSK
;
A
#
# COMPACT_ATOMS: atom_id res chain seq x y z
N MET A 1 7.05 29.49 29.73
CA MET A 1 7.42 28.74 28.51
C MET A 1 6.86 27.34 28.63
N ASN A 2 6.36 26.82 27.52
CA ASN A 2 5.76 25.48 27.43
C ASN A 2 6.70 24.55 26.66
N ASP A 3 6.51 23.25 26.83
CA ASP A 3 7.18 22.25 26.00
C ASP A 3 6.86 22.49 24.53
N THR A 4 7.84 22.31 23.65
CA THR A 4 7.68 22.52 22.22
C THR A 4 8.31 21.40 21.41
N ARG A 5 7.71 21.06 20.28
CA ARG A 5 8.30 20.14 19.32
C ARG A 5 9.31 20.87 18.46
N TYR A 6 10.36 20.16 18.03
CA TYR A 6 11.38 20.74 17.19
C TYR A 6 11.85 19.76 16.13
N PHE A 7 12.59 20.29 15.16
CA PHE A 7 13.35 19.51 14.19
C PHE A 7 14.85 19.66 14.43
N THR A 8 15.59 18.58 14.27
CA THR A 8 17.00 18.70 13.85
C THR A 8 17.03 18.93 12.33
N LYS A 9 18.12 19.45 11.78
CA LYS A 9 18.25 19.59 10.32
C LYS A 9 18.00 18.26 9.59
N GLN A 10 18.55 17.16 10.10
CA GLN A 10 18.35 15.84 9.49
C GLN A 10 16.88 15.40 9.51
N LEU A 11 16.16 15.57 10.62
CA LEU A 11 14.74 15.27 10.69
C LEU A 11 13.92 16.17 9.77
N LEU A 12 14.30 17.43 9.65
CA LEU A 12 13.61 18.38 8.77
C LEU A 12 13.73 17.96 7.30
N ILE A 13 14.94 17.58 6.86
CA ILE A 13 15.19 17.05 5.52
C ILE A 13 14.39 15.77 5.28
N GLU A 14 14.45 14.80 6.21
CA GLU A 14 13.73 13.53 6.11
C GLU A 14 12.22 13.75 5.96
N TYR A 15 11.65 14.64 6.76
CA TYR A 15 10.20 14.92 6.75
C TYR A 15 9.81 15.73 5.51
N ASN A 16 10.69 16.63 5.04
CA ASN A 16 10.48 17.38 3.82
C ASN A 16 10.46 16.48 2.57
N ASN A 17 11.46 15.60 2.44
CA ASN A 17 11.53 14.61 1.36
C ASN A 17 10.27 13.73 1.34
N ALA A 18 9.79 13.37 2.52
CA ALA A 18 8.58 12.60 2.64
C ALA A 18 7.32 13.38 2.22
N ALA A 19 7.24 14.68 2.54
CA ALA A 19 6.15 15.55 2.09
C ALA A 19 6.14 15.69 0.56
N ILE A 20 7.31 15.87 -0.07
CA ILE A 20 7.46 15.95 -1.54
C ILE A 20 7.02 14.65 -2.21
N ARG A 21 7.54 13.51 -1.74
CA ARG A 21 7.20 12.18 -2.27
C ARG A 21 5.71 11.85 -2.13
N GLU A 22 5.08 12.30 -1.05
CA GLU A 22 3.66 12.13 -0.78
C GLU A 22 2.79 13.20 -1.48
N LYS A 23 3.40 14.12 -2.25
CA LYS A 23 2.74 15.21 -2.99
C LYS A 23 1.86 16.08 -2.09
N ARG A 24 2.37 16.43 -0.90
CA ARG A 24 1.67 17.31 0.06
C ARG A 24 1.71 18.78 -0.38
N ASN A 25 0.84 19.61 0.21
CA ASN A 25 0.67 21.00 -0.23
C ASN A 25 1.83 21.92 0.19
N ARG A 26 2.44 21.67 1.35
CA ARG A 26 3.58 22.45 1.86
C ARG A 26 4.80 21.57 2.06
N ALA A 27 5.88 22.00 1.42
CA ALA A 27 7.25 21.52 1.59
C ALA A 27 8.18 22.74 1.53
N ILE A 28 9.37 22.58 2.08
CA ILE A 28 10.45 23.56 2.13
C ILE A 28 11.32 23.36 0.89
N LYS A 29 11.77 24.46 0.28
CA LYS A 29 12.70 24.43 -0.85
C LYS A 29 14.05 23.86 -0.41
N GLU A 30 14.69 23.09 -1.29
CA GLU A 30 15.97 22.43 -1.02
C GLU A 30 17.07 23.43 -0.63
N GLU A 31 17.20 24.53 -1.35
CA GLU A 31 18.14 25.64 -1.06
C GLU A 31 18.02 26.18 0.38
N VAL A 32 16.78 26.22 0.90
CA VAL A 32 16.54 26.68 2.28
C VAL A 32 17.04 25.63 3.28
N LEU A 33 16.91 24.34 2.98
CA LEU A 33 17.39 23.26 3.85
C LEU A 33 18.92 23.14 3.83
N GLU A 34 19.54 23.35 2.68
CA GLU A 34 21.00 23.32 2.53
C GLU A 34 21.69 24.45 3.32
N SER A 35 21.04 25.61 3.40
CA SER A 35 21.57 26.76 4.17
C SER A 35 21.43 26.63 5.69
N LEU A 36 20.71 25.63 6.19
CA LEU A 36 20.56 25.41 7.64
C LEU A 36 21.85 24.88 8.27
N GLN A 37 22.17 25.34 9.47
CA GLN A 37 23.33 24.88 10.23
C GLN A 37 23.09 23.49 10.83
N ASP A 38 24.13 22.64 10.79
CA ASP A 38 24.13 21.35 11.49
C ASP A 38 24.19 21.58 13.02
N GLY A 39 23.57 20.69 13.79
CA GLY A 39 23.49 20.81 15.25
C GLY A 39 22.49 21.85 15.77
N GLN A 40 21.99 22.75 14.93
CA GLN A 40 20.90 23.65 15.26
C GLN A 40 19.55 22.92 15.29
N VAL A 41 18.69 23.34 16.22
CA VAL A 41 17.31 22.85 16.36
C VAL A 41 16.32 23.92 15.92
N PHE A 42 15.28 23.50 15.21
CA PHE A 42 14.28 24.37 14.59
C PHE A 42 12.93 24.13 15.27
N PRO A 43 12.47 25.03 16.15
CA PRO A 43 11.25 24.82 16.92
C PRO A 43 10.00 25.00 16.04
N ILE A 44 8.97 24.19 16.32
CA ILE A 44 7.63 24.41 15.80
C ILE A 44 6.99 25.55 16.60
N THR A 45 6.60 26.61 15.91
CA THR A 45 5.97 27.80 16.51
C THR A 45 4.45 27.77 16.41
N PHE A 46 3.91 27.01 15.46
CA PHE A 46 2.48 26.82 15.28
C PHE A 46 2.21 25.47 14.63
N ASP A 47 1.13 24.81 15.03
CA ASP A 47 0.63 23.62 14.37
C ASP A 47 -0.90 23.61 14.29
N MET A 48 -1.43 22.99 13.25
CA MET A 48 -2.87 22.84 13.07
C MET A 48 -3.21 21.59 12.25
N TYR A 49 -4.44 21.09 12.44
CA TYR A 49 -5.01 20.11 11.53
C TYR A 49 -5.41 20.80 10.21
N HIS A 50 -4.75 20.43 9.12
CA HIS A 50 -5.08 20.90 7.77
C HIS A 50 -6.10 19.97 7.06
N SER A 51 -6.12 18.68 7.44
CA SER A 51 -7.16 17.72 7.03
C SER A 51 -7.35 16.59 8.06
N LYS A 52 -8.28 15.65 7.83
CA LYS A 52 -8.57 14.52 8.77
C LYS A 52 -7.30 13.74 9.21
N ARG A 53 -6.22 13.73 8.42
CA ARG A 53 -4.97 12.98 8.71
C ARG A 53 -3.69 13.76 8.37
N GLU A 54 -3.77 15.08 8.28
CA GLU A 54 -2.63 15.93 7.95
C GLU A 54 -2.48 17.06 8.97
N MET A 55 -1.25 17.19 9.50
CA MET A 55 -0.79 18.30 10.31
C MET A 55 -0.04 19.28 9.41
N ARG A 56 -0.33 20.57 9.55
CA ARG A 56 0.52 21.65 9.05
C ARG A 56 1.25 22.24 10.23
N VAL A 57 2.57 22.33 10.11
CA VAL A 57 3.40 23.03 11.10
C VAL A 57 4.04 24.26 10.48
N MET A 58 4.24 25.29 11.31
CA MET A 58 5.12 26.42 11.05
C MET A 58 6.38 26.22 11.87
N ILE A 59 7.53 26.29 11.20
CA ILE A 59 8.85 26.07 11.78
C ILE A 59 9.60 27.40 11.79
N SER A 60 10.22 27.74 12.91
CA SER A 60 11.16 28.86 12.97
C SER A 60 12.51 28.46 12.39
N LEU A 61 12.95 29.17 11.36
CA LEU A 61 14.28 29.09 10.77
C LEU A 61 15.17 30.27 11.19
N PHE A 62 14.78 30.95 12.29
CA PHE A 62 15.47 32.10 12.86
C PHE A 62 15.70 33.23 11.84
N GLU A 63 16.94 33.55 11.52
CA GLU A 63 17.29 34.66 10.62
C GLU A 63 16.79 34.44 9.19
N ILE A 64 16.58 33.18 8.79
CA ILE A 64 16.05 32.83 7.46
C ILE A 64 14.52 33.05 7.41
N GLY A 65 13.85 33.14 8.56
CA GLY A 65 12.42 33.39 8.68
C GLY A 65 11.65 32.17 9.16
N THR A 66 10.51 31.87 8.52
CA THR A 66 9.65 30.74 8.89
C THR A 66 9.27 29.91 7.67
N ALA A 67 9.01 28.63 7.88
CA ALA A 67 8.59 27.72 6.83
C ALA A 67 7.39 26.87 7.24
N PHE A 68 6.52 26.57 6.28
CA PHE A 68 5.43 25.63 6.46
C PHE A 68 5.81 24.25 5.94
N LEU A 69 5.44 23.21 6.70
CA LEU A 69 5.61 21.82 6.30
C LEU A 69 4.35 21.02 6.63
N ASP A 70 3.85 20.27 5.66
CA ASP A 70 2.71 19.36 5.85
C ASP A 70 3.22 17.94 6.10
N MET A 71 2.64 17.24 7.09
CA MET A 71 3.00 15.87 7.45
C MET A 71 1.80 15.08 7.99
N THR A 72 1.95 13.77 8.17
CA THR A 72 0.95 12.97 8.90
C THR A 72 0.91 13.33 10.38
N LYS A 73 -0.20 12.97 11.05
CA LYS A 73 -0.31 13.10 12.50
C LYS A 73 0.75 12.25 13.20
N GLU A 74 0.98 11.06 12.68
CA GLU A 74 1.93 10.07 13.17
C GLU A 74 3.34 10.67 13.20
N ARG A 75 3.80 11.24 12.08
CA ARG A 75 5.09 11.96 12.00
C ARG A 75 5.16 13.13 12.99
N TYR A 76 4.14 13.96 13.07
CA TYR A 76 4.11 15.05 14.04
C TYR A 76 4.29 14.56 15.48
N TYR A 77 3.62 13.48 15.89
CA TYR A 77 3.75 12.94 17.25
C TYR A 77 5.08 12.25 17.52
N MET A 78 5.79 11.79 16.48
CA MET A 78 7.15 11.22 16.58
C MET A 78 8.25 12.26 16.76
N LEU A 79 7.97 13.55 16.49
CA LEU A 79 8.97 14.60 16.65
C LEU A 79 9.47 14.70 18.10
N PRO A 80 10.75 15.05 18.28
CA PRO A 80 11.29 15.28 19.61
C PRO A 80 10.63 16.48 20.29
N ILE A 81 10.56 16.44 21.62
CA ILE A 81 9.98 17.48 22.47
C ILE A 81 11.09 18.10 23.32
N ALA A 82 11.31 19.40 23.15
CA ALA A 82 12.14 20.18 24.05
C ALA A 82 11.31 20.52 25.29
N LYS A 83 11.74 20.00 26.45
CA LYS A 83 11.05 20.22 27.73
C LYS A 83 11.61 21.43 28.46
N TRP A 84 10.74 22.32 28.94
CA TRP A 84 11.20 23.49 29.68
C TRP A 84 11.51 23.14 31.15
N ASN A 85 12.77 23.32 31.57
CA ASN A 85 13.17 23.16 32.96
C ASN A 85 13.05 24.49 33.70
N LYS A 86 12.05 24.58 34.59
CA LYS A 86 11.79 25.78 35.40
C LYS A 86 12.92 26.13 36.37
N LYS A 87 13.70 25.15 36.86
CA LYS A 87 14.76 25.36 37.85
C LYS A 87 16.02 25.96 37.23
N THR A 88 16.44 25.40 36.09
CA THR A 88 17.65 25.84 35.38
C THR A 88 17.37 26.93 34.35
N GLN A 89 16.09 27.24 34.09
CA GLN A 89 15.64 28.17 33.04
C GLN A 89 16.19 27.82 31.66
N THR A 90 16.27 26.53 31.36
CA THR A 90 16.79 25.99 30.09
C THR A 90 15.86 24.94 29.50
N TYR A 91 15.96 24.72 28.19
CA TYR A 91 15.33 23.58 27.54
C TYR A 91 16.20 22.33 27.68
N ILE A 92 15.55 21.20 27.95
CA ILE A 92 16.13 19.87 27.89
C ILE A 92 15.67 19.23 26.58
N PHE A 93 16.61 18.92 25.71
CA PHE A 93 16.36 18.26 24.43
C PHE A 93 16.35 16.75 24.60
N GLU A 94 15.54 16.07 23.79
CA GLU A 94 15.55 14.61 23.76
C GLU A 94 16.84 14.11 23.12
N ASP A 95 17.37 13.02 23.66
CA ASP A 95 18.50 12.31 23.08
C ASP A 95 18.14 11.71 21.71
N GLU A 96 19.06 11.79 20.76
CA GLU A 96 18.80 11.35 19.38
C GLU A 96 18.47 9.85 19.28
N GLU A 97 19.08 9.00 20.11
CA GLU A 97 18.77 7.56 20.12
C GLU A 97 17.34 7.31 20.61
N GLU A 98 16.90 8.04 21.63
CA GLU A 98 15.52 7.95 22.15
C GLU A 98 14.49 8.43 21.12
N VAL A 99 14.81 9.49 20.38
CA VAL A 99 13.98 9.96 19.27
C VAL A 99 13.88 8.89 18.20
N ARG A 100 15.00 8.31 17.79
CA ARG A 100 15.03 7.25 16.74
C ARG A 100 14.31 5.98 17.17
N LYS A 101 14.22 5.64 18.47
CA LYS A 101 13.41 4.51 18.96
C LYS A 101 11.91 4.67 18.69
N LYS A 102 11.39 5.89 18.52
CA LYS A 102 9.99 6.16 18.20
C LYS A 102 9.64 5.85 16.73
N PHE A 103 10.65 5.70 15.86
CA PHE A 103 10.44 5.51 14.43
C PHE A 103 10.26 4.02 14.08
N PRO A 104 9.30 3.67 13.20
CA PRO A 104 8.96 2.28 12.92
C PRO A 104 10.09 1.49 12.22
N TYR A 105 11.00 2.17 11.51
CA TYR A 105 12.14 1.56 10.84
C TYR A 105 13.40 2.38 11.11
N LYS A 106 14.35 1.79 11.84
CA LYS A 106 15.65 2.43 12.12
C LYS A 106 16.43 2.65 10.81
N ASN A 107 17.03 3.83 10.67
CA ASN A 107 17.93 4.19 9.56
C ASN A 107 17.33 4.01 8.15
N ARG A 108 16.00 4.04 8.02
CA ARG A 108 15.32 3.98 6.72
C ARG A 108 14.22 5.02 6.65
N GLU A 109 14.21 5.79 5.57
CA GLU A 109 13.03 6.54 5.22
C GLU A 109 11.86 5.57 5.00
N TRP A 110 10.68 5.95 5.48
CA TRP A 110 9.47 5.16 5.34
C TRP A 110 8.34 6.01 4.78
N THR A 111 7.45 5.36 4.04
CA THR A 111 6.34 6.02 3.35
C THR A 111 5.02 5.59 3.95
N GLU A 112 4.13 6.55 4.20
CA GLU A 112 2.78 6.25 4.66
C GLU A 112 1.82 6.27 3.47
N LYS A 113 1.32 5.10 3.09
CA LYS A 113 0.25 5.00 2.10
C LYS A 113 -1.10 4.99 2.78
N VAL A 114 -1.85 6.08 2.66
CA VAL A 114 -3.27 6.09 3.00
C VAL A 114 -4.03 5.30 1.93
N VAL A 115 -4.21 4.00 2.15
CA VAL A 115 -5.00 3.16 1.24
C VAL A 115 -6.49 3.41 1.47
N LYS A 116 -7.12 4.20 0.60
CA LYS A 116 -8.58 4.27 0.50
C LYS A 116 -9.06 3.02 -0.24
N LYS A 117 -9.56 2.01 0.49
CA LYS A 117 -10.24 0.87 -0.14
C LYS A 117 -11.74 1.16 -0.21
N PRO A 118 -12.39 1.02 -1.37
CA PRO A 118 -13.85 0.98 -1.42
C PRO A 118 -14.33 -0.17 -0.52
N TYR A 119 -15.40 0.05 0.25
CA TYR A 119 -16.03 -1.02 1.03
C TYR A 119 -16.64 -2.04 0.05
N ARG A 120 -15.86 -3.07 -0.28
CA ARG A 120 -16.32 -4.15 -1.16
C ARG A 120 -16.81 -5.30 -0.29
N LYS A 121 -17.99 -5.85 -0.59
CA LYS A 121 -18.45 -7.15 -0.07
C LYS A 121 -17.63 -8.32 -0.63
N GLN A 122 -16.31 -8.18 -0.77
CA GLN A 122 -15.38 -9.22 -1.24
C GLN A 122 -15.50 -10.53 -0.44
N GLY A 123 -16.02 -10.46 0.79
CA GLY A 123 -16.33 -11.63 1.59
C GLY A 123 -17.36 -12.56 0.97
N LYS A 124 -18.39 -12.07 0.25
CA LYS A 124 -19.46 -12.94 -0.28
C LYS A 124 -18.98 -13.75 -1.49
N PHE A 125 -18.50 -13.08 -2.55
CA PHE A 125 -17.96 -13.73 -3.74
C PHE A 125 -16.85 -14.73 -3.39
N ARG A 126 -15.89 -14.32 -2.54
CA ARG A 126 -14.84 -15.23 -2.09
C ARG A 126 -15.38 -16.47 -1.40
N LYS A 127 -16.35 -16.32 -0.49
CA LYS A 127 -16.98 -17.45 0.20
C LYS A 127 -17.69 -18.39 -0.77
N GLU A 128 -18.40 -17.85 -1.76
CA GLU A 128 -19.12 -18.62 -2.77
C GLU A 128 -18.18 -19.40 -3.68
N ILE A 129 -17.11 -18.77 -4.18
CA ILE A 129 -16.07 -19.46 -4.96
C ILE A 129 -15.36 -20.53 -4.14
N PHE A 130 -15.00 -20.24 -2.89
CA PHE A 130 -14.38 -21.24 -2.02
C PHE A 130 -15.30 -22.42 -1.76
N LYS A 131 -16.60 -22.17 -1.56
CA LYS A 131 -17.61 -23.23 -1.43
C LYS A 131 -17.70 -24.04 -2.73
N ALA A 132 -17.72 -23.38 -3.89
CA ALA A 132 -17.87 -24.03 -5.17
C ALA A 132 -16.73 -25.00 -5.49
N TYR A 133 -15.49 -24.54 -5.28
CA TYR A 133 -14.28 -25.33 -5.53
C TYR A 133 -13.84 -26.15 -4.31
N ASN A 134 -14.63 -26.18 -3.23
CA ASN A 134 -14.25 -26.83 -1.96
C ASN A 134 -12.84 -26.42 -1.49
N GLY A 135 -12.55 -25.11 -1.56
CA GLY A 135 -11.26 -24.53 -1.20
C GLY A 135 -10.08 -25.16 -1.92
N THR A 136 -10.22 -25.44 -3.23
CA THR A 136 -9.20 -26.12 -4.03
C THR A 136 -8.83 -25.26 -5.23
N CYS A 137 -7.53 -25.08 -5.48
CA CYS A 137 -7.09 -24.40 -6.69
C CYS A 137 -7.52 -25.20 -7.93
N ALA A 138 -8.20 -24.53 -8.85
CA ALA A 138 -8.68 -25.09 -10.11
C ALA A 138 -7.55 -25.54 -11.04
N VAL A 139 -6.30 -25.10 -10.84
CA VAL A 139 -5.17 -25.50 -11.69
C VAL A 139 -4.39 -26.63 -11.05
N CYS A 140 -3.85 -26.42 -9.84
CA CYS A 140 -2.93 -27.38 -9.22
C CYS A 140 -3.50 -28.23 -8.09
N GLY A 141 -4.77 -28.02 -7.71
CA GLY A 141 -5.39 -28.82 -6.66
C GLY A 141 -4.96 -28.49 -5.22
N ILE A 142 -4.11 -27.48 -4.99
CA ILE A 142 -3.72 -27.09 -3.63
C ILE A 142 -4.93 -26.60 -2.81
N LYS A 143 -4.98 -26.97 -1.52
CA LYS A 143 -6.13 -26.72 -0.63
C LYS A 143 -5.82 -25.83 0.58
N GLU A 144 -4.74 -25.05 0.53
CA GLU A 144 -4.36 -24.14 1.63
C GLU A 144 -5.13 -22.80 1.51
N PRO A 145 -6.12 -22.52 2.38
CA PRO A 145 -7.00 -21.36 2.22
C PRO A 145 -6.28 -20.00 2.28
N LYS A 146 -5.12 -19.92 2.96
CA LYS A 146 -4.34 -18.69 3.09
C LYS A 146 -3.72 -18.23 1.77
N ILE A 147 -3.43 -19.15 0.85
CA ILE A 147 -2.84 -18.84 -0.46
C ILE A 147 -3.85 -18.89 -1.60
N LEU A 148 -5.09 -19.25 -1.32
CA LEU A 148 -6.16 -19.29 -2.31
C LEU A 148 -6.81 -17.91 -2.47
N ARG A 149 -7.20 -17.62 -3.70
CA ARG A 149 -7.86 -16.40 -4.19
C ARG A 149 -9.14 -16.79 -4.93
N ALA A 150 -10.12 -15.90 -4.88
CA ALA A 150 -11.29 -15.97 -5.74
C ALA A 150 -11.02 -14.97 -6.87
N ALA A 151 -10.57 -15.50 -8.00
CA ALA A 151 -10.18 -14.71 -9.16
C ALA A 151 -11.39 -14.53 -10.07
N HIS A 152 -11.64 -13.29 -10.51
CA HIS A 152 -12.64 -13.04 -11.55
C HIS A 152 -12.06 -13.41 -12.91
N ILE A 153 -12.87 -14.06 -13.75
CA ILE A 153 -12.52 -14.33 -15.15
C ILE A 153 -12.55 -13.01 -15.93
N ILE A 154 -13.67 -12.29 -15.86
CA ILE A 154 -13.83 -10.92 -16.34
C ILE A 154 -13.61 -9.96 -15.17
N PRO A 155 -12.59 -9.07 -15.22
CA PRO A 155 -12.31 -8.14 -14.14
C PRO A 155 -13.50 -7.25 -13.80
N VAL A 156 -13.70 -6.95 -12.51
CA VAL A 156 -14.73 -6.01 -12.06
C VAL A 156 -14.57 -4.62 -12.69
N ALA A 157 -13.32 -4.19 -12.95
CA ALA A 157 -13.03 -2.92 -13.61
C ALA A 157 -13.55 -2.85 -15.06
N GLU A 158 -13.78 -4.01 -15.70
CA GLU A 158 -14.32 -4.15 -17.05
C GLU A 158 -15.82 -4.52 -17.03
N GLY A 159 -16.48 -4.43 -15.87
CA GLY A 159 -17.90 -4.74 -15.72
C GLY A 159 -18.21 -6.21 -15.38
N GLY A 160 -17.23 -7.00 -14.95
CA GLY A 160 -17.45 -8.37 -14.50
C GLY A 160 -18.36 -8.49 -13.27
N SER A 161 -19.26 -9.49 -13.27
CA SER A 161 -20.18 -9.79 -12.17
C SER A 161 -19.51 -10.56 -11.03
N ASP A 162 -20.09 -10.48 -9.82
CA ASP A 162 -19.69 -11.29 -8.65
C ASP A 162 -20.41 -12.66 -8.63
N GLU A 163 -20.67 -13.26 -9.80
CA GLU A 163 -21.33 -14.56 -9.94
C GLU A 163 -20.31 -15.70 -9.93
N ILE A 164 -20.70 -16.88 -9.45
CA ILE A 164 -19.81 -18.05 -9.36
C ILE A 164 -19.22 -18.42 -10.73
N GLN A 165 -20.03 -18.29 -11.79
CA GLN A 165 -19.62 -18.61 -13.16
C GLN A 165 -18.59 -17.62 -13.71
N ASN A 166 -18.45 -16.43 -13.11
CA ASN A 166 -17.37 -15.48 -13.41
C ASN A 166 -16.15 -15.67 -12.49
N GLY A 167 -16.07 -16.77 -11.73
CA GLY A 167 -15.00 -16.98 -10.77
C GLY A 167 -14.27 -18.31 -10.88
N LEU A 168 -12.98 -18.25 -10.57
CA LEU A 168 -12.11 -19.40 -10.39
C LEU A 168 -11.49 -19.36 -8.99
N CYS A 169 -11.38 -20.51 -8.32
CA CYS A 169 -10.55 -20.61 -7.12
C CYS A 169 -9.11 -20.89 -7.57
N LEU A 170 -8.19 -19.95 -7.39
CA LEU A 170 -6.80 -20.08 -7.82
C LEU A 170 -5.85 -19.84 -6.64
N CYS A 171 -4.71 -20.53 -6.59
CA CYS A 171 -3.64 -20.12 -5.68
C CYS A 171 -3.00 -18.82 -6.19
N THR A 172 -2.30 -18.09 -5.32
CA THR A 172 -1.65 -16.82 -5.65
C THR A 172 -0.83 -16.87 -6.94
N ASN A 173 -0.07 -17.94 -7.17
CA ASN A 173 0.75 -18.06 -8.39
C ASN A 173 -0.11 -18.16 -9.66
N HIS A 174 -1.14 -19.02 -9.64
CA HIS A 174 -2.00 -19.22 -10.81
C HIS A 174 -2.94 -18.03 -11.06
N GLU A 175 -3.38 -17.32 -10.03
CA GLU A 175 -4.10 -16.06 -10.20
C GLU A 175 -3.23 -15.04 -10.94
N ILE A 176 -2.01 -14.80 -10.45
CA ILE A 176 -1.08 -13.84 -11.08
C ILE A 176 -0.74 -14.27 -12.52
N ALA A 177 -0.49 -15.55 -12.75
CA ALA A 177 -0.21 -16.07 -14.09
C ALA A 177 -1.41 -15.91 -15.03
N PHE A 178 -2.63 -16.15 -14.54
CA PHE A 178 -3.86 -15.99 -15.29
C PHE A 178 -4.16 -14.53 -15.63
N ASP A 179 -4.01 -13.62 -14.67
CA ASP A 179 -4.23 -12.19 -14.87
C ASP A 179 -3.21 -11.57 -15.83
N LYS A 180 -1.96 -12.05 -15.78
CA LYS A 180 -0.89 -11.61 -16.71
C LYS A 180 -0.93 -12.30 -18.07
N GLY A 181 -1.86 -13.23 -18.31
CA GLY A 181 -1.95 -13.99 -19.55
C GLY A 181 -0.82 -15.00 -19.79
N LEU A 182 -0.01 -15.29 -18.76
CA LEU A 182 1.01 -16.35 -18.78
C LEU A 182 0.37 -17.74 -18.75
N LEU A 183 -0.76 -17.85 -18.05
CA LEU A 183 -1.63 -19.02 -18.03
C LEU A 183 -2.96 -18.61 -18.65
N LYS A 184 -3.40 -19.34 -19.68
CA LYS A 184 -4.66 -19.10 -20.38
C LYS A 184 -5.54 -20.33 -20.27
N ILE A 185 -6.84 -20.12 -20.16
CA ILE A 185 -7.83 -21.21 -20.06
C ILE A 185 -8.78 -21.05 -21.23
N LYS A 186 -8.90 -22.10 -22.05
CA LYS A 186 -9.86 -22.17 -23.16
C LYS A 186 -11.28 -22.38 -22.65
N ALA A 187 -12.26 -22.18 -23.52
CA ALA A 187 -13.67 -22.34 -23.20
C ALA A 187 -14.06 -23.76 -22.75
N ASP A 188 -13.27 -24.77 -23.14
CA ASP A 188 -13.41 -26.18 -22.75
C ASP A 188 -12.64 -26.54 -21.47
N GLY A 189 -11.93 -25.59 -20.86
CA GLY A 189 -11.13 -25.80 -19.65
C GLY A 189 -9.67 -26.18 -19.89
N THR A 190 -9.26 -26.35 -21.14
CA THR A 190 -7.86 -26.66 -21.49
C THR A 190 -6.97 -25.49 -21.09
N ILE A 191 -5.84 -25.79 -20.44
CA ILE A 191 -4.86 -24.80 -20.01
C ILE A 191 -3.76 -24.69 -21.07
N GLU A 192 -3.41 -23.46 -21.42
CA GLU A 192 -2.25 -23.15 -22.23
C GLU A 192 -1.31 -22.21 -21.47
N SER A 193 -0.04 -22.59 -21.37
CA SER A 193 1.01 -21.75 -20.83
C SER A 193 1.79 -21.06 -21.95
N GLN A 194 2.06 -19.77 -21.77
CA GLN A 194 2.98 -19.00 -22.61
C GLN A 194 4.44 -19.07 -22.12
N SER A 195 4.67 -19.59 -20.91
CA SER A 195 6.01 -19.84 -20.37
C SER A 195 6.42 -21.29 -20.58
N GLU A 196 7.64 -21.51 -21.06
CA GLU A 196 8.23 -22.84 -21.25
C GLU A 196 8.31 -23.62 -19.92
N GLU A 197 8.59 -22.94 -18.81
CA GLU A 197 8.67 -23.56 -17.47
C GLU A 197 7.32 -24.07 -16.97
N PHE A 198 6.21 -23.50 -17.44
CA PHE A 198 4.86 -23.87 -17.00
C PHE A 198 4.12 -24.75 -18.02
N LYS A 199 4.75 -25.02 -19.17
CA LYS A 199 4.13 -25.76 -20.27
C LYS A 199 3.99 -27.24 -19.91
N GLY A 200 2.79 -27.78 -20.04
CA GLY A 200 2.51 -29.21 -19.81
C GLY A 200 2.52 -29.65 -18.34
N ILE A 201 2.60 -28.72 -17.38
CA ILE A 201 2.43 -29.08 -15.96
C ILE A 201 0.96 -29.39 -15.65
N TYR A 202 0.05 -28.62 -16.25
CA TYR A 202 -1.39 -28.79 -16.09
C TYR A 202 -2.06 -28.65 -17.44
N ASP A 203 -2.84 -29.67 -17.83
CA ASP A 203 -3.52 -29.69 -19.12
C ASP A 203 -4.94 -29.12 -19.05
N ASN A 204 -5.62 -29.29 -17.92
CA ASN A 204 -7.03 -28.92 -17.75
C ASN A 204 -7.29 -28.37 -16.35
N ILE A 205 -8.28 -27.50 -16.24
CA ILE A 205 -8.76 -27.06 -14.93
C ILE A 205 -9.57 -28.17 -14.23
N LEU A 206 -9.46 -28.19 -12.91
CA LEU A 206 -10.35 -28.89 -12.01
C LEU A 206 -11.63 -28.08 -11.85
N TYR A 207 -12.75 -28.71 -12.21
CA TYR A 207 -14.07 -28.11 -12.10
C TYR A 207 -14.66 -28.29 -10.69
N PRO A 208 -15.58 -27.38 -10.28
CA PRO A 208 -16.46 -27.61 -9.13
C PRO A 208 -17.20 -28.94 -9.22
N LYS A 209 -17.63 -29.50 -8.09
CA LYS A 209 -18.45 -30.72 -8.11
C LYS A 209 -19.83 -30.51 -8.74
N ASN A 210 -20.42 -29.33 -8.56
CA ASN A 210 -21.70 -28.97 -9.15
C ASN A 210 -21.51 -28.31 -10.52
N LYS A 211 -22.15 -28.84 -11.56
CA LYS A 211 -22.11 -28.30 -12.93
C LYS A 211 -22.64 -26.88 -13.04
N GLU A 212 -23.61 -26.49 -12.19
CA GLU A 212 -24.14 -25.13 -12.16
C GLU A 212 -23.09 -24.08 -11.77
N TRP A 213 -22.03 -24.51 -11.09
CA TRP A 213 -20.94 -23.64 -10.63
C TRP A 213 -19.76 -23.61 -11.59
N TYR A 214 -19.86 -24.28 -12.75
CA TYR A 214 -18.79 -24.28 -13.72
C TYR A 214 -18.51 -22.84 -14.18
N PRO A 215 -17.23 -22.50 -14.42
CA PRO A 215 -16.90 -21.23 -15.02
C PRO A 215 -17.58 -21.13 -16.39
N SER A 216 -18.12 -19.95 -16.70
CA SER A 216 -18.82 -19.71 -17.95
C SER A 216 -17.86 -19.85 -19.13
N SER A 217 -18.18 -20.75 -20.06
CA SER A 217 -17.42 -20.92 -21.31
C SER A 217 -17.34 -19.62 -22.11
N LYS A 218 -18.40 -18.79 -22.07
CA LYS A 218 -18.44 -17.45 -22.66
C LYS A 218 -17.40 -16.53 -22.01
N TYR A 219 -17.31 -16.49 -20.68
CA TYR A 219 -16.35 -15.64 -19.99
C TYR A 219 -14.91 -16.09 -20.20
N LEU A 220 -14.66 -17.41 -20.17
CA LEU A 220 -13.35 -17.97 -20.48
C LEU A 220 -12.92 -17.62 -21.90
N LYS A 221 -13.83 -17.75 -22.89
CA LYS A 221 -13.56 -17.36 -24.28
C LYS A 221 -13.19 -15.87 -24.40
N ILE A 222 -13.98 -14.99 -23.79
CA ILE A 222 -13.72 -13.53 -23.82
C ILE A 222 -12.35 -13.22 -23.21
N LYS A 223 -12.04 -13.76 -22.02
CA LYS A 223 -10.75 -13.54 -21.35
C LYS A 223 -9.60 -14.07 -22.21
N TYR A 224 -9.73 -15.26 -22.78
CA TYR A 224 -8.73 -15.88 -23.64
C TYR A 224 -8.40 -15.03 -24.88
N GLU A 225 -9.42 -14.48 -25.53
CA GLU A 225 -9.30 -13.59 -26.70
C GLU A 225 -8.69 -12.23 -26.32
N ASN A 226 -9.12 -11.64 -25.20
CA ASN A 226 -8.62 -10.35 -24.74
C ASN A 226 -7.14 -10.40 -24.32
N SER A 227 -6.66 -11.54 -23.81
CA SER A 227 -5.23 -11.73 -23.50
C SER A 227 -4.30 -11.67 -24.73
N PHE A 228 -4.80 -11.61 -25.97
CA PHE A 228 -3.98 -11.38 -27.17
C PHE A 228 -3.84 -9.90 -27.54
N LYS A 229 -4.67 -9.00 -26.99
CA LYS A 229 -4.71 -7.57 -27.37
C LYS A 229 -3.82 -6.67 -26.52
N SER A 230 -3.09 -7.23 -25.54
CA SER A 230 -2.19 -6.48 -24.64
C SER A 230 -0.72 -6.54 -25.05
N LYS A 231 -0.42 -6.85 -26.33
CA LYS A 231 0.92 -6.66 -26.92
C LYS A 231 0.97 -5.36 -27.71
#